data_AF-A0A2V8DZA9-F1
#
_entry.id   AF-A0A2V8DZA9-F1
#
_cell.length_a   1.000
_cell.length_b   1.000
_cell.length_c   1.000
_cell.angle_alpha   90.00
_cell.angle_beta   90.00
_cell.angle_gamma   90.00
#
_symmetry.space_group_name_H-M   'P 1'
#
loop_
_entity.id
_entity.type
_entity.pdbx_description
1 polymer ?
#
loop_
_entity_poly.entity_id
_entity_poly.type
_entity_poly.pdbx_seq_one_letter_code
_entity_poly.pdbx_strand_id
1 'polypeptide(L)'
;EACGTSGQKVVLNGGLNLSVLDGWWAEAYDGLNGFAIGGGDTHTSTALHDLRDGEALLCALRDTVIPLYYERDRDGLPRKWIARMKRAIRTLGWRFSAARMVKDYVLNAYIPAAGGTSSDASRF
;
A
#
# COMPACT_ATOMS: atom_id res chain seq x y z
N GLU A 1 -8.61 -3.66 -8.43
CA GLU A 1 -9.11 -2.35 -8.00
C GLU A 1 -8.22 -1.25 -8.59
N ALA A 2 -8.75 -0.17 -9.16
CA ALA A 2 -7.90 0.80 -9.87
C ALA A 2 -7.09 1.76 -8.95
N CYS A 3 -7.55 2.10 -7.74
CA CYS A 3 -6.83 3.06 -6.87
C CYS A 3 -7.09 2.92 -5.35
N GLY A 4 -8.20 2.30 -4.91
CA GLY A 4 -8.40 1.89 -3.51
C GLY A 4 -8.06 2.94 -2.44
N THR A 5 -8.61 4.15 -2.57
CA THR A 5 -8.30 5.29 -1.67
C THR A 5 -8.64 5.04 -0.20
N SER A 6 -9.57 4.12 0.10
CA SER A 6 -9.88 3.70 1.47
C SER A 6 -8.68 3.03 2.14
N GLY A 7 -7.93 2.20 1.40
CA GLY A 7 -6.69 1.57 1.87
C GLY A 7 -5.54 2.56 2.12
N GLN A 8 -5.61 3.78 1.57
CA GLN A 8 -4.63 4.84 1.81
C GLN A 8 -4.90 5.55 3.15
N LYS A 9 -6.18 5.69 3.55
CA LYS A 9 -6.56 6.34 4.82
C LYS A 9 -6.09 5.54 6.04
N VAL A 10 -6.13 4.21 5.95
CA VAL A 10 -5.77 3.34 7.08
C VAL A 10 -4.30 3.48 7.48
N VAL A 11 -3.43 3.78 6.50
CA VAL A 11 -1.98 3.85 6.72
C VAL A 11 -1.61 4.97 7.69
N LEU A 12 -2.19 6.16 7.52
CA LEU A 12 -1.90 7.30 8.40
C LEU A 12 -2.41 7.09 9.84
N ASN A 13 -3.33 6.15 10.04
CA ASN A 13 -3.85 5.75 11.35
C ASN A 13 -3.09 4.55 11.95
N GLY A 14 -1.96 4.14 11.34
CA GLY A 14 -1.16 2.99 11.80
C GLY A 14 -1.75 1.64 11.43
N GLY A 15 -2.80 1.59 10.60
CA GLY A 15 -3.30 0.34 10.05
C GLY A 15 -2.35 -0.23 9.00
N LEU A 16 -2.29 -1.56 8.93
CA LEU A 16 -1.55 -2.30 7.92
C LEU A 16 -2.54 -2.94 6.95
N ASN A 17 -2.30 -2.77 5.65
CA ASN A 17 -3.09 -3.45 4.62
C ASN A 17 -2.72 -4.93 4.54
N LEU A 18 -3.70 -5.79 4.30
CA LEU A 18 -3.55 -7.18 3.85
C LEU A 18 -4.40 -7.31 2.60
N SER A 19 -3.77 -7.39 1.43
CA SER A 19 -4.46 -7.36 0.14
C SER A 19 -3.70 -8.14 -0.91
N VAL A 20 -4.40 -8.57 -1.96
CA VAL A 20 -3.79 -9.04 -3.21
C VAL A 20 -2.98 -7.91 -3.85
N LEU A 21 -1.96 -8.27 -4.63
CA LEU A 21 -1.10 -7.34 -5.38
C LEU A 21 -1.80 -6.84 -6.64
N ASP A 22 -2.84 -6.04 -6.45
CA ASP A 22 -3.59 -5.40 -7.54
C ASP A 22 -3.69 -3.88 -7.30
N GLY A 23 -3.80 -3.12 -8.39
CA GLY A 23 -3.90 -1.67 -8.38
C GLY A 23 -2.75 -0.97 -7.67
N TRP A 24 -3.10 0.02 -6.85
CA TRP A 24 -2.13 0.82 -6.10
C TRP A 24 -1.26 -0.02 -5.16
N TRP A 25 -1.78 -1.14 -4.64
CA TRP A 25 -1.03 -1.97 -3.69
C TRP A 25 0.12 -2.71 -4.37
N ALA A 26 -0.06 -3.14 -5.63
CA ALA A 26 1.03 -3.71 -6.43
C ALA A 26 2.20 -2.73 -6.61
N GLU A 27 1.92 -1.43 -6.74
CA GLU A 27 2.94 -0.38 -6.90
C GLU A 27 3.55 0.10 -5.58
N ALA A 28 2.82 -0.08 -4.48
CA ALA A 28 3.12 0.49 -3.17
C ALA A 28 3.79 -0.49 -2.23
N TYR A 29 3.54 -1.78 -2.37
CA TYR A 29 4.04 -2.81 -1.47
C TYR A 29 5.56 -2.98 -1.59
N ASP A 30 6.25 -3.00 -0.45
CA ASP A 30 7.72 -3.12 -0.37
C ASP A 30 8.22 -4.33 0.42
N GLY A 31 7.32 -5.28 0.72
CA GLY A 31 7.63 -6.45 1.56
C GLY A 31 7.51 -6.20 3.06
N LEU A 32 7.52 -4.94 3.51
CA LEU A 32 7.67 -4.57 4.91
C LEU A 32 6.70 -3.47 5.36
N ASN A 33 5.84 -2.95 4.48
CA ASN A 33 4.87 -1.88 4.74
C ASN A 33 3.40 -2.35 4.77
N GLY A 34 3.17 -3.66 4.77
CA GLY A 34 1.84 -4.30 4.79
C GLY A 34 1.95 -5.75 4.35
N PHE A 35 0.86 -6.45 4.11
CA PHE A 35 0.87 -7.87 3.77
C PHE A 35 0.30 -8.07 2.37
N ALA A 36 0.91 -8.97 1.61
CA ALA A 36 0.45 -9.37 0.30
C ALA A 36 -0.22 -10.75 0.39
N ILE A 37 -1.33 -10.90 -0.32
CA ILE A 37 -1.97 -12.20 -0.56
C ILE A 37 -1.50 -12.67 -1.95
N GLY A 38 -0.80 -13.81 -1.98
CA GLY A 38 -0.31 -14.41 -3.21
C GLY A 38 0.80 -13.62 -3.92
N GLY A 39 1.16 -14.05 -5.12
CA GLY A 39 2.23 -13.47 -5.95
C GLY A 39 1.75 -12.51 -7.05
N GLY A 40 0.43 -12.31 -7.19
CA GLY A 40 -0.15 -11.54 -8.31
C GLY A 40 -0.33 -12.34 -9.61
N ASP A 41 -0.32 -13.67 -9.54
CA ASP A 41 -0.51 -14.54 -10.70
C ASP A 41 -1.96 -14.55 -11.17
N THR A 42 -2.24 -14.09 -12.38
CA THR A 42 -3.57 -14.20 -13.00
C THR A 42 -3.72 -15.49 -13.82
N HIS A 43 -4.86 -16.16 -13.67
CA HIS A 43 -5.19 -17.36 -14.45
C HIS A 43 -6.49 -17.19 -15.24
N THR A 44 -6.62 -17.91 -16.36
CA THR A 44 -7.81 -17.83 -17.24
C THR A 44 -9.03 -18.53 -16.66
N SER A 45 -8.85 -19.45 -15.71
CA SER A 45 -9.95 -20.10 -14.99
C SER A 45 -10.22 -19.41 -13.65
N THR A 46 -11.39 -18.80 -13.53
CA THR A 46 -11.84 -18.13 -12.30
C THR A 46 -11.87 -19.07 -11.11
N ALA A 47 -12.34 -20.31 -11.27
CA ALA A 47 -12.42 -21.28 -10.18
C ALA A 47 -11.04 -21.68 -9.63
N LEU A 48 -10.02 -21.75 -10.48
CA LEU A 48 -8.65 -22.01 -10.04
C LEU A 48 -8.03 -20.79 -9.36
N HIS A 49 -8.41 -19.59 -9.79
CA HIS A 49 -7.95 -18.35 -9.17
C HIS A 49 -8.49 -18.22 -7.74
N ASP A 50 -9.80 -18.41 -7.55
CA ASP A 50 -10.44 -18.33 -6.23
C ASP A 50 -9.84 -19.33 -5.22
N LEU A 51 -9.59 -20.56 -5.66
CA LEU A 51 -9.00 -21.59 -4.78
C LEU A 51 -7.58 -21.21 -4.34
N ARG A 52 -6.75 -20.71 -5.27
CA ARG A 52 -5.38 -20.27 -4.98
C ARG A 52 -5.34 -19.03 -4.10
N ASP A 53 -6.22 -18.05 -4.35
CA ASP A 53 -6.32 -16.84 -3.52
C ASP A 53 -6.76 -17.19 -2.10
N GLY A 54 -7.67 -18.15 -1.94
CA GLY A 54 -8.06 -18.68 -0.64
C GLY A 54 -6.91 -19.34 0.11
N GLU A 55 -6.15 -20.21 -0.55
CA GLU A 55 -4.95 -20.83 0.03
C GLU A 55 -3.88 -19.78 0.40
N ALA A 56 -3.63 -18.83 -0.50
CA ALA A 56 -2.65 -17.76 -0.28
C ALA A 56 -3.04 -16.87 0.90
N LEU A 57 -4.33 -16.55 1.06
CA LEU A 57 -4.84 -15.79 2.20
C LEU A 57 -4.62 -16.56 3.50
N LEU A 58 -4.94 -17.85 3.52
CA LEU A 58 -4.76 -18.68 4.71
C LEU A 58 -3.29 -18.80 5.10
N CYS A 59 -2.38 -18.98 4.13
CA CYS A 59 -0.94 -18.99 4.37
C CYS A 59 -0.45 -17.64 4.90
N ALA A 60 -0.84 -16.53 4.26
CA ALA A 60 -0.45 -15.18 4.72
C ALA A 60 -0.92 -14.91 6.16
N LEU A 61 -2.16 -15.31 6.50
CA LEU A 61 -2.69 -15.18 7.85
C LEU A 61 -1.94 -16.05 8.85
N ARG A 62 -1.85 -17.35 8.58
CA ARG A 62 -1.29 -18.35 9.50
C ARG A 62 0.19 -18.14 9.75
N ASP A 63 0.96 -17.91 8.69
CA ASP A 63 2.42 -17.99 8.77
C ASP A 63 3.04 -16.62 9.01
N THR A 64 2.33 -15.54 8.68
CA THR A 64 2.88 -14.17 8.76
C THR A 64 2.07 -13.25 9.66
N VAL A 65 0.79 -13.02 9.38
CA VAL A 65 0.00 -11.98 10.07
C VAL A 65 -0.26 -12.34 11.52
N ILE A 66 -0.80 -13.54 11.80
CA ILE A 66 -1.17 -13.98 13.15
C ILE A 66 0.06 -14.05 14.06
N PRO A 67 1.17 -14.72 13.68
CA PRO A 67 2.36 -14.77 14.54
C PRO A 67 2.91 -13.37 14.84
N LEU A 68 3.03 -12.52 13.82
CA LEU A 68 3.55 -11.16 13.97
C LEU A 68 2.62 -10.26 14.80
N TYR A 69 1.30 -10.49 14.70
CA TYR A 69 0.30 -9.79 15.51
C TYR A 69 0.25 -10.25 16.96
N TYR A 70 0.66 -11.47 17.32
CA TYR A 70 0.65 -11.97 18.70
C TYR A 70 2.03 -12.01 19.37
N GLU A 71 3.11 -11.90 18.61
CA GLU A 71 4.46 -11.76 19.18
C GLU A 71 4.56 -10.47 20.01
N ARG A 72 4.93 -10.59 21.28
CA ARG A 72 5.11 -9.48 22.23
C ARG A 72 6.48 -9.58 22.88
N ASP A 73 7.08 -8.43 23.16
CA ASP A 73 8.29 -8.38 23.97
C ASP A 73 7.96 -8.46 25.47
N ARG A 74 9.00 -8.35 26.32
CA ARG A 74 8.89 -8.33 27.79
C ARG A 74 7.98 -7.21 28.33
N ASP A 75 7.80 -6.13 27.58
CA ASP A 75 6.97 -4.98 27.95
C ASP A 75 5.54 -5.12 27.42
N GLY A 76 5.21 -6.25 26.77
CA GLY A 76 3.89 -6.49 26.19
C GLY A 76 3.66 -5.75 24.87
N LEU A 77 4.71 -5.33 24.16
CA LEU A 77 4.60 -4.55 22.92
C LEU A 77 4.92 -5.40 21.67
N PRO A 78 4.11 -5.29 20.60
CA PRO A 78 4.39 -5.96 19.33
C PRO A 78 5.41 -5.18 18.50
N ARG A 79 6.69 -5.26 18.88
CA ARG A 79 7.78 -4.46 18.27
C ARG A 79 7.86 -4.60 16.75
N LYS A 80 7.76 -5.83 16.22
CA LYS A 80 7.80 -6.10 14.77
C LYS A 80 6.58 -5.49 14.05
N TRP A 81 5.39 -5.61 14.63
CA TRP A 81 4.17 -5.02 14.09
C TRP A 81 4.25 -3.48 14.07
N ILE A 82 4.69 -2.87 15.18
CA ILE A 82 4.89 -1.41 15.28
C ILE A 82 5.92 -0.92 14.27
N ALA A 83 7.03 -1.65 14.09
CA ALA A 83 8.04 -1.31 13.08
C ALA A 83 7.43 -1.30 11.66
N ARG A 84 6.56 -2.27 11.37
CA ARG A 84 5.79 -2.34 10.13
C ARG A 84 4.84 -1.16 9.96
N MET A 85 4.08 -0.79 11.00
CA MET A 85 3.20 0.40 10.98
C MET A 85 4.00 1.67 10.64
N LYS A 86 5.14 1.87 11.33
CA LYS A 86 6.01 3.02 11.09
C LYS A 86 6.55 3.03 9.67
N ARG A 87 6.91 1.86 9.13
CA ARG A 87 7.36 1.74 7.74
C ARG A 87 6.25 2.10 6.75
N ALA A 88 5.02 1.62 6.98
CA ALA A 88 3.86 1.96 6.17
C ALA A 88 3.62 3.48 6.14
N ILE A 89 3.58 4.14 7.30
CA ILE A 89 3.42 5.60 7.38
C ILE A 89 4.54 6.31 6.60
N ARG A 90 5.79 5.88 6.80
CA ARG A 90 6.96 6.50 6.16
C ARG A 90 6.96 6.35 4.63
N THR A 91 6.59 5.19 4.09
CA THR A 91 6.71 4.92 2.66
C THR A 91 5.47 5.31 1.87
N LEU A 92 4.30 5.31 2.50
CA LEU A 92 3.02 5.53 1.80
C LEU A 92 2.40 6.90 2.09
N GLY A 93 2.63 7.47 3.29
CA GLY A 93 1.90 8.67 3.74
C GLY A 93 2.07 9.88 2.82
N TRP A 94 3.30 10.15 2.36
CA TRP A 94 3.55 11.24 1.42
C TRP A 94 3.18 10.87 -0.03
N ARG A 95 3.42 9.61 -0.43
CA ARG A 95 3.20 9.12 -1.79
C ARG A 95 1.72 9.10 -2.17
N PHE A 96 0.82 8.84 -1.22
CA PHE A 96 -0.62 8.78 -1.48
C PHE A 96 -1.38 9.97 -0.88
N SER A 97 -0.71 11.12 -0.71
CA SER A 97 -1.34 12.36 -0.27
C SER A 97 -2.14 13.03 -1.38
N ALA A 98 -3.38 13.46 -1.07
CA ALA A 98 -4.20 14.26 -1.97
C ALA A 98 -3.55 15.62 -2.29
N ALA A 99 -2.77 16.19 -1.37
CA ALA A 99 -2.05 17.43 -1.63
C ALA A 99 -0.99 17.25 -2.71
N ARG A 100 -0.27 16.12 -2.71
CA ARG A 100 0.65 15.75 -3.80
C ARG A 100 -0.11 15.57 -5.11
N MET A 101 -1.19 14.80 -5.09
CA MET A 101 -2.02 14.58 -6.29
C MET A 101 -2.48 15.89 -6.93
N VAL A 102 -3.03 16.82 -6.14
CA VAL A 102 -3.48 18.13 -6.64
C VAL A 102 -2.31 18.94 -7.20
N LYS A 103 -1.16 18.96 -6.51
CA LYS A 103 0.06 19.62 -7.00
C LYS A 103 0.48 19.05 -8.37
N ASP A 104 0.51 17.73 -8.50
CA ASP A 104 0.93 17.05 -9.74
C ASP A 104 -0.03 17.37 -10.90
N TYR A 105 -1.35 17.40 -10.65
CA TYR A 105 -2.35 17.81 -11.65
C TYR A 105 -2.19 19.27 -12.08
N VAL A 106 -1.98 20.16 -11.12
CA VAL A 106 -1.81 21.60 -11.40
C VAL A 106 -0.57 21.83 -12.25
N LEU A 107 0.57 21.24 -11.86
CA LEU A 107 1.85 21.49 -12.53
C LEU A 107 1.95 20.81 -13.91
N ASN A 108 1.44 19.58 -14.05
CA ASN A 108 1.70 18.78 -15.24
C ASN A 108 0.54 18.76 -16.24
N ALA A 109 -0.67 19.18 -15.84
CA ALA A 109 -1.83 19.21 -16.72
C ALA A 109 -2.42 20.62 -16.84
N TYR A 110 -2.88 21.23 -15.74
CA TYR A 110 -3.65 22.47 -15.80
C TYR A 110 -2.84 23.69 -16.23
N ILE A 111 -1.65 23.92 -15.65
CA ILE A 111 -0.79 25.05 -16.04
C ILE A 111 -0.35 24.94 -17.51
N PRO A 112 0.15 23.78 -17.99
CA PRO A 112 0.46 23.60 -19.41
C PRO A 112 -0.75 23.82 -20.33
N ALA A 113 -1.92 23.28 -19.98
CA ALA A 113 -3.13 23.43 -20.78
C ALA A 113 -3.63 24.88 -20.85
N ALA A 114 -3.38 25.69 -19.82
CA ALA A 114 -3.70 27.12 -19.79
C ALA A 114 -2.70 27.99 -20.59
N GLY A 115 -1.73 27.39 -21.29
CA GLY A 115 -0.69 28.12 -22.03
C GLY A 115 0.41 28.68 -21.12
N GLY A 116 0.40 28.33 -19.83
CA GLY A 116 1.52 28.58 -18.94
C GLY A 116 2.66 27.64 -19.30
N THR A 117 3.70 28.15 -19.94
CA THR A 117 4.95 27.40 -20.04
C THR A 117 5.46 27.17 -18.62
N SER A 118 5.60 25.90 -18.21
CA SER A 118 6.09 25.53 -16.89
C SER A 118 7.51 26.09 -16.71
N SER A 119 7.59 27.30 -16.18
CA SER A 119 8.85 27.98 -15.96
C SER A 119 9.45 27.41 -14.68
N ASP A 120 10.39 26.48 -14.88
CA ASP A 120 11.42 26.04 -13.94
C ASP A 120 10.99 25.91 -12.46
N ALA A 121 10.29 24.83 -12.13
CA ALA A 121 10.05 24.40 -10.76
C ALA A 121 11.25 23.62 -10.15
N SER A 122 12.47 23.87 -10.63
CA SER A 122 13.71 23.21 -10.20
C SER A 122 14.35 23.83 -8.95
N ARG A 123 13.66 24.74 -8.24
CA ARG A 123 14.23 25.53 -7.13
C ARG A 123 13.40 25.61 -5.84
N PHE A 124 12.61 24.59 -5.50
CA PHE A 124 12.07 24.43 -4.14
C PHE A 124 12.24 23.02 -3.61
#